data_AF-A0A7W1DYC9-F1
#
_entry.id   AF-A0A7W1DYC9-F1
#
_cell.length_a   1.000
_cell.length_b   1.000
_cell.length_c   1.000
_cell.angle_alpha   90.00
_cell.angle_beta   90.00
_cell.angle_gamma   90.00
#
_symmetry.space_group_name_H-M   'P 1'
#
loop_
_entity.id
_entity.type
_entity.pdbx_description
1 polymer ?
#
loop_
_entity_poly.entity_id
_entity_poly.type
_entity_poly.pdbx_seq_one_letter_code
_entity_poly.pdbx_strand_id
1 'polypeptide(L)' 'MDASREYRYNRLTWPEMNGAIARQPVVILPTGATEQHGRHLPIDVDLFLTES' A
#
# COMPACT_ATOMS: atom_id res chain seq x y z
N MET A 1 2.56 2.19 16.83
CA MET A 1 2.19 0.79 16.60
C MET A 1 3.42 -0.09 16.79
N ASP A 2 3.25 -1.37 17.09
CA ASP A 2 4.37 -2.29 17.00
C ASP A 2 4.73 -2.49 15.52
N ALA A 3 5.88 -1.94 15.10
CA ALA A 3 6.38 -2.05 13.74
C ALA A 3 6.63 -3.50 13.30
N SER A 4 6.61 -4.49 14.21
CA SER A 4 6.70 -5.91 13.88
C SER A 4 5.37 -6.52 13.42
N ARG A 5 4.23 -5.86 13.69
CA ARG A 5 2.88 -6.32 13.32
C ARG A 5 2.20 -5.50 12.22
N GLU A 6 2.64 -4.27 11.99
CA GLU A 6 2.16 -3.42 10.88
C GLU A 6 3.15 -3.47 9.71
N TYR A 7 2.65 -3.76 8.51
CA TYR A 7 3.43 -3.85 7.27
C TYR A 7 3.09 -2.73 6.29
N ARG A 8 1.97 -2.03 6.47
CA ARG A 8 1.54 -0.92 5.62
C ARG A 8 2.33 0.34 6.00
N TYR A 9 3.26 0.72 5.12
CA TYR A 9 4.20 1.82 5.38
C TYR A 9 3.51 3.17 5.62
N ASN A 10 2.34 3.41 5.02
CA ASN A 10 1.54 4.62 5.22
C ASN A 10 0.89 4.72 6.62
N ARG A 11 0.98 3.68 7.45
CA ARG A 11 0.50 3.67 8.84
C ARG A 11 1.61 3.79 9.88
N LEU A 12 2.86 3.82 9.44
CA LEU A 12 4.02 4.01 10.30
C LEU A 12 4.39 5.49 10.36
N THR A 13 4.78 5.95 11.55
CA THR A 13 5.50 7.22 11.67
C THR A 13 6.91 7.08 11.09
N TRP A 14 7.52 8.22 10.75
CA TRP A 14 8.91 8.23 10.27
C TRP A 14 9.91 7.51 11.21
N PRO A 15 9.86 7.69 12.55
CA PRO A 15 10.72 6.91 13.45
C PRO A 15 10.46 5.40 13.41
N GLU A 16 9.20 4.97 13.33
CA GLU A 16 8.84 3.54 13.24
C GLU A 16 9.32 2.90 11.93
N MET A 17 9.36 3.66 10.83
CA MET A 17 9.87 3.23 9.54
C MET A 17 11.32 2.75 9.60
N ASN A 18 12.17 3.38 10.42
CA ASN A 18 13.56 2.97 10.59
C ASN A 18 13.66 1.51 11.08
N GLY A 19 12.78 1.12 12.00
CA GLY A 19 12.68 -0.25 12.51
C GLY A 19 12.11 -1.23 11.47
N ALA A 20 11.25 -0.77 10.57
CA ALA A 20 10.74 -1.58 9.46
C ALA A 20 11.84 -1.86 8.41
N ILE A 21 12.59 -0.83 8.00
CA ILE A 21 13.67 -0.94 7.01
C ILE A 21 14.83 -1.81 7.52
N ALA A 22 15.18 -1.70 8.81
CA ALA A 22 16.27 -2.47 9.41
C ALA A 22 16.08 -4.00 9.30
N ARG A 23 14.83 -4.48 9.18
CA ARG A 23 14.52 -5.91 8.99
C ARG A 23 14.72 -6.39 7.55
N GLN A 24 14.95 -5.49 6.60
CA GLN A 24 15.09 -5.78 5.17
C GLN A 24 13.97 -6.68 4.63
N PRO A 25 12.68 -6.33 4.85
CA PRO A 25 11.58 -7.12 4.30
C PRO A 25 11.53 -6.99 2.77
N VAL A 26 10.89 -7.95 2.10
CA VAL A 26 10.48 -7.77 0.71
C VAL A 26 9.41 -6.69 0.67
N VAL A 27 9.60 -5.70 -0.21
CA VAL A 27 8.66 -4.60 -0.40
C VAL A 27 7.72 -4.92 -1.55
N ILE A 28 6.42 -4.76 -1.30
CA ILE A 28 5.38 -4.78 -2.34
C ILE A 28 4.96 -3.34 -2.58
N LEU A 29 5.04 -2.90 -3.84
CA LEU A 29 4.50 -1.62 -4.28
C LEU A 29 3.24 -1.90 -5.12
N PRO A 30 2.03 -1.82 -4.53
CA PRO A 30 0.82 -1.93 -5.30
C PRO A 30 0.79 -0.87 -6.40
N THR A 31 0.46 -1.27 -7.62
CA THR A 31 0.39 -0.39 -8.79
C THR A 31 -0.89 -0.70 -9.52
N GLY A 32 -1.69 0.33 -9.76
CA GLY A 32 -2.92 0.26 -10.55
C GLY A 32 -2.91 1.29 -11.68
N ALA A 33 -4.08 1.57 -12.23
CA ALA A 33 -4.30 2.57 -13.27
C ALA A 33 -5.54 3.42 -12.97
N THR A 34 -5.62 4.57 -13.66
CA THR A 34 -6.88 5.28 -13.86
C THR A 34 -7.32 5.02 -15.30
N GLU A 35 -8.32 4.17 -15.48
CA GLU A 35 -8.76 3.72 -16.81
C GLU A 35 -10.27 3.44 -16.89
N GLN A 36 -10.77 3.29 -18.12
CA GLN A 36 -12.19 3.07 -18.35
C GLN A 36 -12.58 1.61 -18.08
N HIS A 37 -13.43 1.37 -17.07
CA HIS A 37 -13.94 0.03 -16.73
C HIS A 37 -15.42 -0.20 -17.13
N GLY A 38 -15.91 0.52 -18.13
CA GLY A 38 -17.30 0.44 -18.60
C GLY A 38 -18.28 1.27 -17.77
N ARG A 39 -19.55 1.32 -18.18
CA ARG A 39 -20.57 2.23 -17.58
C ARG A 39 -20.96 1.88 -16.14
N HIS A 40 -20.54 0.72 -15.65
CA HIS A 40 -20.99 0.16 -14.38
C HIS A 40 -19.91 0.21 -13.30
N LEU A 41 -18.71 0.71 -13.61
CA LEU A 41 -17.59 0.77 -12.69
C LEU A 41 -16.93 2.16 -12.71
N PRO A 42 -16.41 2.62 -11.56
CA PRO A 42 -15.52 3.78 -11.47
C PRO A 42 -14.25 3.61 -12.31
N ILE A 43 -13.55 4.73 -12.54
CA ILE A 43 -12.30 4.74 -13.34
C ILE A 43 -11.04 4.37 -12.53
N ASP A 44 -11.16 4.15 -11.24
CA ASP A 44 -10.07 3.93 -10.29
C ASP A 44 -10.12 2.54 -9.63
N VAL A 45 -10.85 1.58 -10.24
CA VAL A 45 -11.03 0.24 -9.68
C VAL A 45 -9.69 -0.47 -9.48
N ASP A 46 -8.75 -0.32 -10.41
CA ASP A 46 -7.41 -0.91 -10.27
C ASP A 46 -6.68 -0.38 -9.03
N LEU A 47 -6.80 0.92 -8.72
CA LEU A 47 -6.24 1.50 -7.50
C LEU A 47 -6.97 0.96 -6.26
N PHE A 48 -8.30 0.93 -6.28
CA PHE A 48 -9.11 0.43 -5.18
C PHE A 48 -8.75 -1.02 -4.80
N LEU A 49 -8.60 -1.91 -5.79
CA LEU A 49 -8.28 -3.31 -5.56
C LEU A 49 -6.84 -3.54 -5.11
N THR A 50 -5.91 -2.68 -5.51
CA THR A 50 -4.49 -2.83 -5.16
C THR A 50 -4.15 -2.25 -3.79
N GLU A 51 -4.92 -1.28 -3.28
CA GLU A 51 -4.69 -0.67 -1.95
C GLU A 51 -5.48 -1.30 -0.78
N SER A 52 -6.54 -2.07 -1.05
CA SER A 52 -7.49 -2.57 -0.03
C SER A 52 -6.97 -3.71 0.84
#